data_AF-A0A7J3Z8K7-F1
#
_entry.id   AF-A0A7J3Z8K7-F1
#
_cell.length_a   1.000
_cell.length_b   1.000
_cell.length_c   1.000
_cell.angle_alpha   90.00
_cell.angle_beta   90.00
_cell.angle_gamma   90.00
#
_symmetry.space_group_name_H-M   'P 1'
#
loop_
_entity.id
_entity.type
_entity.pdbx_description
1 polymer ?
#
loop_
_entity_poly.entity_id
_entity_poly.type
_entity_poly.pdbx_seq_one_letter_code
_entity_poly.pdbx_strand_id
1 'polypeptide(L)'
;MVWISKREIAYYIILKEEFRDRIFNLGEAIDVLVFFGSKKVARKVIKNLVKKGFIKKVDDLNYKVEELEGTLKKLLYEYIRQRFYKALKSRGYSVAVNKEGGNAIIVCEDGVELELPVLLSRLGISTVKCKKELY
;
A
#
# COMPACT_ATOMS: atom_id res chain seq x y z
N MET A 1 -4.33 -6.45 -7.94
CA MET A 1 -3.72 -5.26 -7.31
C MET A 1 -4.62 -4.07 -7.57
N VAL A 2 -5.11 -3.40 -6.52
CA VAL A 2 -5.96 -2.21 -6.68
C VAL A 2 -5.04 -1.00 -6.88
N TRP A 3 -4.75 -0.66 -8.13
CA TRP A 3 -3.92 0.50 -8.47
C TRP A 3 -4.67 1.82 -8.23
N ILE A 4 -3.94 2.89 -7.91
CA ILE A 4 -4.48 4.25 -7.85
C ILE A 4 -4.45 4.87 -9.26
N SER A 5 -5.63 5.26 -9.77
CA SER A 5 -5.77 5.86 -11.09
C SER A 5 -5.22 7.30 -11.11
N LYS A 6 -4.83 7.78 -12.30
CA LYS A 6 -4.37 9.17 -12.50
C LYS A 6 -5.36 10.20 -11.94
N ARG A 7 -6.67 9.96 -12.13
CA ARG A 7 -7.72 10.84 -11.61
C ARG A 7 -7.77 10.86 -10.09
N GLU A 8 -7.65 9.69 -9.45
CA GLU A 8 -7.64 9.61 -7.98
C GLU A 8 -6.41 10.32 -7.41
N ILE A 9 -5.23 10.20 -8.04
CA ILE A 9 -4.03 10.96 -7.63
C ILE A 9 -4.27 12.46 -7.77
N ALA A 10 -4.79 12.93 -8.91
CA ALA A 10 -5.05 14.35 -9.12
C ALA A 10 -6.02 14.92 -8.08
N TYR A 11 -7.10 14.18 -7.79
CA TYR A 11 -8.09 14.59 -6.79
C TYR A 11 -7.51 14.55 -5.38
N TYR A 12 -6.66 13.57 -5.06
CA TYR A 12 -5.93 13.54 -3.80
C TYR A 12 -5.06 14.79 -3.63
N ILE A 13 -4.31 15.19 -4.66
CA ILE A 13 -3.45 16.39 -4.61
C ILE A 13 -4.30 17.64 -4.35
N ILE A 14 -5.39 17.82 -5.09
CA ILE A 14 -6.30 18.95 -4.90
C ILE A 14 -6.82 19.01 -3.46
N LEU A 15 -7.28 17.87 -2.93
CA LEU A 15 -7.77 17.79 -1.55
C LEU A 15 -6.65 18.05 -0.53
N LYS A 16 -5.41 17.58 -0.77
CA LYS A 16 -4.28 17.81 0.12
C LYS A 16 -3.89 19.29 0.15
N GLU A 17 -3.89 19.97 -0.99
CA GLU A 17 -3.56 21.41 -1.04
C GLU A 17 -4.64 22.26 -0.37
N GLU A 18 -5.92 21.93 -0.61
CA GLU A 18 -7.05 22.67 -0.05
C GLU A 18 -7.20 22.46 1.46
N PHE A 19 -7.19 21.20 1.91
CA PHE A 19 -7.49 20.87 3.30
C PHE A 19 -6.23 20.71 4.16
N ARG A 20 -5.06 20.47 3.56
CA ARG A 20 -3.78 20.23 4.26
C ARG A 20 -3.93 19.15 5.34
N ASP A 21 -3.86 19.53 6.62
CA ASP A 21 -4.04 18.65 7.77
C ASP A 21 -5.37 18.87 8.50
N ARG A 22 -6.23 19.75 7.96
CA ARG A 22 -7.56 20.05 8.47
C ARG A 22 -8.50 18.86 8.26
N ILE A 23 -9.42 18.71 9.20
CA ILE A 23 -10.55 17.79 9.07
C ILE A 23 -11.61 18.46 8.18
N PHE A 24 -12.18 17.69 7.27
CA PHE A 24 -13.21 18.17 6.35
C PHE A 24 -14.35 17.16 6.26
N ASN A 25 -15.54 17.63 5.91
CA ASN A 25 -16.69 16.77 5.65
C ASN A 25 -16.84 16.44 4.15
N LEU A 26 -17.68 15.45 3.85
CA LEU A 26 -17.89 15.01 2.46
C LEU A 26 -18.43 16.11 1.54
N GLY A 27 -19.23 17.04 2.05
CA GLY A 27 -19.78 18.18 1.31
C GLY A 27 -18.68 19.12 0.85
N GLU A 28 -17.83 19.58 1.78
CA GLU A 28 -16.68 20.44 1.48
C GLU A 28 -15.79 19.84 0.38
N ALA A 29 -15.45 18.55 0.50
CA ALA A 29 -14.64 17.88 -0.51
C ALA A 29 -15.33 17.77 -1.89
N ILE A 30 -16.65 17.58 -1.92
CA ILE A 30 -17.40 17.54 -3.18
C ILE A 30 -17.44 18.93 -3.82
N ASP A 31 -17.64 19.99 -3.04
CA ASP A 31 -17.73 21.35 -3.55
C ASP A 31 -16.40 21.82 -4.16
N VAL A 32 -15.27 21.32 -3.66
CA VAL A 32 -13.95 21.54 -4.27
C VAL A 32 -13.79 20.71 -5.54
N LEU A 33 -14.16 19.43 -5.52
CA LEU A 33 -13.91 18.51 -6.63
C LEU A 33 -14.90 18.64 -7.80
N VAL A 34 -16.04 19.31 -7.60
CA VAL A 34 -17.06 19.47 -8.64
C VAL A 34 -16.58 20.35 -9.80
N PHE A 35 -15.60 21.22 -9.56
CA PHE A 35 -14.96 22.02 -10.62
C PHE A 35 -14.19 21.17 -11.63
N PHE A 36 -13.84 19.94 -11.28
CA PHE A 36 -13.05 19.03 -12.12
C PHE A 36 -13.85 17.81 -12.63
N GLY A 37 -15.12 17.69 -12.25
CA GLY A 37 -15.99 16.61 -12.70
C GLY A 37 -17.34 16.57 -11.95
N SER A 38 -18.19 15.59 -12.27
CA SER A 38 -19.50 15.53 -11.62
C SER A 38 -19.43 15.16 -10.13
N LYS A 39 -20.43 15.60 -9.34
CA LYS A 39 -20.57 15.21 -7.92
C LYS A 39 -20.54 13.69 -7.72
N LYS A 40 -21.07 12.92 -8.69
CA LYS A 40 -21.03 11.45 -8.69
C LYS A 40 -19.60 10.92 -8.80
N VAL A 41 -18.78 11.52 -9.67
CA VAL A 41 -17.36 11.16 -9.82
C VAL A 41 -16.59 11.55 -8.56
N ALA A 42 -16.79 12.75 -8.02
CA ALA A 42 -16.15 13.20 -6.77
C ALA A 42 -16.40 12.21 -5.62
N ARG A 43 -17.67 11.85 -5.35
CA ARG A 43 -18.03 10.85 -4.32
C ARG A 43 -17.34 9.51 -4.55
N LYS A 44 -17.32 9.02 -5.79
CA LYS A 44 -16.67 7.75 -6.13
C LYS A 44 -15.16 7.81 -5.86
N VAL A 45 -14.51 8.90 -6.24
CA VAL A 45 -13.06 9.09 -6.01
C VAL A 45 -12.76 9.17 -4.52
N ILE A 46 -13.50 9.97 -3.75
CA ILE A 46 -13.31 10.06 -2.28
C ILE A 46 -13.47 8.68 -1.64
N LYS A 47 -14.53 7.94 -1.98
CA LYS A 47 -14.74 6.57 -1.47
C LYS A 47 -13.56 5.64 -1.79
N ASN A 48 -13.00 5.75 -2.99
CA ASN A 48 -11.84 4.93 -3.39
C ASN A 48 -10.56 5.35 -2.64
N LEU A 49 -10.33 6.65 -2.48
CA LEU A 49 -9.20 7.17 -1.72
C LEU A 49 -9.27 6.74 -0.25
N VAL A 50 -10.47 6.72 0.34
CA VAL A 50 -10.70 6.15 1.69
C VAL A 50 -10.35 4.67 1.72
N LYS A 51 -10.89 3.88 0.79
CA LYS A 51 -10.60 2.44 0.70
C LYS A 51 -9.10 2.15 0.54
N LYS A 52 -8.37 3.03 -0.15
CA LYS A 52 -6.93 2.91 -0.42
C LYS A 52 -6.05 3.52 0.68
N GLY A 53 -6.64 4.16 1.69
CA GLY A 53 -5.92 4.76 2.82
C GLY A 53 -5.30 6.14 2.53
N PHE A 54 -5.65 6.80 1.43
CA PHE A 54 -5.20 8.17 1.12
C PHE A 54 -6.04 9.21 1.86
N ILE A 55 -7.25 8.84 2.29
CA ILE A 55 -8.11 9.61 3.15
C ILE A 55 -8.50 8.71 4.31
N LYS A 56 -8.39 9.21 5.55
CA LYS A 56 -8.86 8.53 6.73
C LYS A 56 -10.23 9.07 7.13
N LYS A 57 -11.17 8.17 7.43
CA LYS A 57 -12.44 8.52 8.06
C LYS A 57 -12.18 8.75 9.56
N VAL A 58 -12.49 9.93 10.07
CA VAL A 58 -12.30 10.29 11.49
C VAL A 58 -13.53 9.90 12.29
N ASP A 59 -14.71 10.22 11.77
CA ASP A 59 -16.03 9.80 12.26
C ASP A 59 -17.00 9.66 11.08
N ASP A 60 -18.31 9.53 11.34
CA ASP A 60 -19.30 9.30 10.29
C ASP A 60 -19.42 10.39 9.22
N LEU A 61 -19.06 11.63 9.56
CA LEU A 61 -19.22 12.79 8.67
C LEU A 61 -17.88 13.41 8.28
N ASN A 62 -16.82 13.12 9.02
CA ASN A 62 -15.54 13.79 8.93
C ASN A 62 -14.40 12.90 8.40
N TYR A 63 -13.52 13.53 7.64
CA TYR A 63 -12.41 12.93 6.92
C TYR A 63 -11.13 13.74 7.12
N LYS A 64 -9.99 13.10 6.92
CA LYS A 64 -8.67 13.74 6.91
C LYS A 64 -7.81 13.17 5.79
N VAL A 65 -7.07 14.02 5.08
CA VAL A 65 -6.11 13.57 4.06
C VAL A 65 -4.88 12.99 4.75
N GLU A 66 -4.44 11.81 4.32
CA GLU A 66 -3.24 11.15 4.86
C GLU A 66 -1.99 11.52 4.05
N GLU A 67 -0.81 11.33 4.65
CA GLU A 67 0.47 11.59 4.01
C GLU A 67 0.75 10.64 2.85
N LEU A 68 1.14 11.22 1.71
CA LEU A 68 1.30 10.51 0.44
C LEU A 68 2.30 9.36 0.55
N GLU A 69 3.47 9.65 1.11
CA GLU A 69 4.57 8.70 1.19
C GLU A 69 4.19 7.48 2.03
N GLY A 70 3.58 7.70 3.20
CA GLY A 70 3.16 6.63 4.11
C GLY A 70 2.10 5.73 3.47
N THR A 71 1.12 6.32 2.79
CA THR A 71 0.05 5.56 2.13
C THR A 71 0.54 4.83 0.89
N LEU A 72 1.38 5.45 0.06
CA LEU A 72 1.98 4.79 -1.10
C LEU A 72 2.83 3.59 -0.68
N LYS A 73 3.65 3.74 0.37
CA LYS A 73 4.42 2.64 0.95
C LYS A 73 3.50 1.46 1.28
N LYS A 74 2.46 1.68 2.10
CA LYS A 74 1.50 0.63 2.47
C LYS A 74 0.86 -0.03 1.24
N LEU A 75 0.45 0.75 0.25
CA LEU A 75 -0.18 0.24 -0.98
C LEU A 75 0.79 -0.62 -1.82
N LEU A 76 2.06 -0.21 -1.90
CA LEU A 76 3.05 -0.83 -2.77
C LEU A 76 3.81 -1.97 -2.11
N TYR A 77 3.86 -2.05 -0.78
CA TYR A 77 4.59 -3.09 -0.06
C TYR A 77 4.14 -4.50 -0.46
N GLU A 78 2.83 -4.73 -0.61
CA GLU A 78 2.33 -6.03 -1.06
C GLU A 78 2.81 -6.37 -2.48
N TYR A 79 2.81 -5.38 -3.38
CA TYR A 79 3.30 -5.56 -4.74
C TYR A 79 4.79 -5.84 -4.78
N ILE A 80 5.60 -5.07 -4.03
CA ILE A 80 7.04 -5.26 -3.93
C ILE A 80 7.34 -6.67 -3.41
N ARG A 81 6.64 -7.13 -2.36
CA ARG A 81 6.74 -8.50 -1.86
C ARG A 81 6.46 -9.53 -2.96
N GLN A 82 5.33 -9.40 -3.67
CA GLN A 82 4.98 -10.34 -4.73
C GLN A 82 6.02 -10.39 -5.86
N ARG A 83 6.58 -9.22 -6.24
CA ARG A 83 7.64 -9.15 -7.25
C ARG A 83 8.93 -9.81 -6.75
N PHE A 84 9.29 -9.58 -5.50
CA PHE A 84 10.46 -10.18 -4.87
C PHE A 84 10.35 -11.71 -4.78
N TYR A 85 9.21 -12.23 -4.30
CA TYR A 85 8.91 -13.67 -4.27
C TYR A 85 9.09 -14.32 -5.65
N LYS A 86 8.50 -13.72 -6.70
CA LYS A 86 8.61 -14.24 -8.07
C LYS A 86 10.05 -14.24 -8.58
N ALA A 87 10.80 -13.18 -8.30
CA ALA A 87 12.19 -13.06 -8.72
C ALA A 87 13.07 -14.14 -8.05
N LEU A 88 12.90 -14.38 -6.76
CA LEU A 88 13.63 -15.43 -6.05
C LEU A 88 13.27 -16.83 -6.57
N LYS A 89 11.97 -17.11 -6.75
CA LYS A 89 11.52 -18.40 -7.30
C LYS A 89 12.10 -18.65 -8.71
N SER A 90 12.15 -17.62 -9.56
CA SER A 90 12.74 -17.75 -10.91
C SER A 90 14.25 -17.99 -10.90
N ARG A 91 14.94 -17.61 -9.82
CA ARG A 91 16.38 -17.83 -9.64
C ARG A 91 16.70 -19.16 -8.95
N GLY A 92 15.69 -19.98 -8.65
CA GLY A 92 15.86 -21.29 -8.04
C GLY A 92 15.98 -21.30 -6.52
N TYR A 93 15.69 -20.18 -5.84
CA TYR A 93 15.66 -20.17 -4.37
C TYR A 93 14.41 -20.87 -3.84
N SER A 94 14.57 -21.60 -2.75
CA SER A 94 13.49 -22.16 -1.93
C SER A 94 12.81 -21.02 -1.14
N VAL A 95 11.55 -20.71 -1.42
CA VAL A 95 10.84 -19.56 -0.82
C VAL A 95 9.45 -19.96 -0.32
N ALA A 96 9.14 -19.62 0.93
CA ALA A 96 7.83 -19.81 1.55
C ALA A 96 7.17 -18.46 1.92
N VAL A 97 5.85 -18.46 2.06
CA VAL A 97 5.08 -17.28 2.50
C VAL A 97 4.38 -17.62 3.80
N ASN A 98 4.71 -16.92 4.87
CA ASN A 98 3.98 -17.01 6.15
C ASN A 98 2.92 -15.90 6.21
N LYS A 99 1.68 -16.28 6.55
CA LYS A 99 0.54 -15.36 6.65
C LYS A 99 0.19 -14.96 8.08
N GLU A 100 0.76 -15.61 9.10
CA GLU A 100 0.32 -15.46 10.50
C GLU A 100 0.76 -14.14 11.17
N GLY A 101 1.79 -13.45 10.65
CA GLY A 101 2.29 -12.17 11.18
C GLY A 101 2.16 -10.98 10.22
N GLY A 102 1.34 -11.13 9.17
CA GLY A 102 1.40 -10.29 7.98
C GLY A 102 2.34 -10.89 6.93
N ASN A 103 1.90 -10.92 5.66
CA ASN A 103 2.52 -11.65 4.54
C ASN A 103 4.05 -11.56 4.50
N ALA A 104 4.75 -12.46 5.19
CA ALA A 104 6.19 -12.48 5.30
C ALA A 104 6.76 -13.46 4.29
N ILE A 105 7.74 -13.01 3.52
CA ILE A 105 8.46 -13.89 2.58
C ILE A 105 9.66 -14.45 3.33
N ILE A 106 9.71 -15.77 3.43
CA ILE A 106 10.80 -16.52 4.03
C ILE A 106 11.64 -17.11 2.91
N VAL A 107 12.91 -16.71 2.84
CA VAL A 107 13.89 -17.32 1.94
C VAL A 107 14.64 -18.40 2.69
N CYS A 108 14.60 -19.63 2.18
CA CYS A 108 15.32 -20.77 2.70
C CYS A 108 16.75 -20.79 2.14
N GLU A 109 17.74 -20.67 3.02
CA GLU A 109 19.16 -20.80 2.65
C GLU A 109 19.53 -22.29 2.48
N ASP A 110 19.47 -22.81 1.25
CA ASP A 110 20.10 -24.08 0.89
C ASP A 110 21.63 -23.89 0.70
N GLY A 111 22.32 -23.48 1.78
CA GLY A 111 23.78 -23.31 1.80
C GLY A 111 24.34 -22.06 1.10
N VAL A 112 23.47 -21.17 0.61
CA VAL A 112 23.85 -19.86 0.05
C VAL A 112 23.45 -18.77 1.03
N GLU A 113 24.41 -18.10 1.65
CA GLU A 113 24.15 -16.90 2.47
C GLU A 113 23.61 -15.80 1.55
N LEU A 114 22.35 -15.43 1.76
CA LEU A 114 21.72 -14.35 1.02
C LEU A 114 21.67 -13.12 1.92
N GLU A 115 22.65 -12.23 1.78
CA GLU A 115 22.63 -10.94 2.46
C GLU A 115 21.49 -10.07 1.89
N LEU A 116 20.37 -10.05 2.61
CA LEU A 116 19.26 -9.17 2.29
C LEU A 116 19.54 -7.76 2.81
N PRO A 117 19.38 -6.71 1.98
CA PRO A 117 19.40 -5.34 2.46
C PRO A 117 18.40 -5.14 3.61
N VAL A 118 18.80 -4.38 4.64
CA VAL A 118 17.96 -4.05 5.82
C VAL A 118 16.60 -3.45 5.43
N LEU A 119 16.47 -2.84 4.25
CA LEU A 119 15.20 -2.35 3.74
C LEU A 119 14.14 -3.47 3.59
N LEU A 120 14.56 -4.70 3.28
CA LEU A 120 13.65 -5.82 3.05
C LEU A 120 12.98 -6.31 4.34
N SER A 121 13.66 -6.21 5.49
CA SER A 121 13.02 -6.51 6.79
C SER A 121 11.88 -5.54 7.12
N ARG A 122 12.03 -4.25 6.78
CA ARG A 122 10.95 -3.24 6.88
C ARG A 122 9.78 -3.54 5.94
N LEU A 123 10.04 -4.22 4.84
CA LEU A 123 9.04 -4.73 3.93
C LEU A 123 8.49 -6.07 4.41
N GLY A 124 8.78 -6.55 5.62
CA GLY A 124 8.30 -7.84 6.13
C GLY A 124 8.88 -9.04 5.37
N ILE A 125 10.08 -8.90 4.80
CA ILE A 125 10.79 -10.00 4.13
C ILE A 125 11.93 -10.41 5.07
N SER A 126 11.98 -11.71 5.40
CA SER A 126 12.98 -12.27 6.29
C SER A 126 13.65 -13.49 5.67
N THR A 127 14.91 -13.72 6.02
CA THR A 127 15.62 -14.97 5.73
C THR A 127 15.49 -15.88 6.94
N VAL A 128 15.31 -17.18 6.70
CA VAL A 128 15.38 -18.21 7.74
C VAL A 128 16.19 -19.37 7.19
N LYS A 129 17.11 -19.91 7.98
CA LYS A 129 17.78 -21.18 7.64
C LYS A 129 16.75 -22.30 7.72
N CYS A 130 16.25 -22.74 6.58
CA CYS A 130 15.37 -23.90 6.51
C CYS A 130 16.24 -25.16 6.63
N LYS A 131 15.99 -25.99 7.65
CA LYS A 131 16.49 -27.36 7.62
C LYS A 131 15.78 -28.06 6.48
N LYS A 132 16.52 -28.73 5.58
CA LYS A 132 15.94 -29.74 4.68
C LYS A 132 15.11 -30.68 5.54
N GLU A 133 13.81 -30.74 5.31
CA GLU A 133 13.02 -31.89 5.74
C GLU A 133 13.61 -33.08 4.99
N LEU A 134 14.38 -33.89 5.73
CA LEU A 134 14.81 -35.21 5.31
C LEU A 134 13.53 -36.04 5.17
N TYR A 135 13.22 -36.45 3.94
CA TYR A 135 12.27 -37.52 3.63
C TYR A 135 12.63 -38.81 4.38
#